data_AF-A0A1T1JEX7-F1
#
_entry.id   AF-A0A1T1JEX7-F1
#
_cell.length_a   1.000
_cell.length_b   1.000
_cell.length_c   1.000
_cell.angle_alpha   90.00
_cell.angle_beta   90.00
_cell.angle_gamma   90.00
#
_symmetry.space_group_name_H-M   'P 1'
#
loop_
_entity.id
_entity.type
_entity.pdbx_description
1 polymer ?
#
loop_
_entity_poly.entity_id
_entity_poly.type
_entity_poly.pdbx_seq_one_letter_code
_entity_poly.pdbx_strand_id
1 'polypeptide(L)'
;MTSNSLTQQLELNHQPLVMVFETVIGNLKQLAVNARDLHLFLQVGRDFTTWIKGRISKYGFAQKLDFEIVEKMSSPNSGSSKSRQQVLVEYHITLDMAKELSMVENNAKGREARRYFIAMEKKALGYVNAIPTPVSPKLTKEQDVELSRKIHFIGCRFYCRDGANQNIMNRLRVDLGLRQMGDIRQCHFGQALQILNHLDDVSKAYSAWQYEINRLVIDYIIRDGRPWTPLVVKKLKSELDVTINQHPDWNKLAALIIK
;
A
#
# COMPACT_ATOMS: atom_id res chain seq x y z
N MET A 1 -7.51 51.37 21.08
CA MET A 1 -7.71 50.70 19.78
C MET A 1 -7.36 49.24 19.97
N THR A 2 -8.39 48.43 20.21
CA THR A 2 -8.30 47.09 20.79
C THR A 2 -7.85 46.08 19.74
N SER A 3 -6.72 45.43 20.03
CA SER A 3 -6.14 44.29 19.30
C SER A 3 -7.08 43.09 19.16
N ASN A 4 -8.23 43.09 19.84
CA ASN A 4 -9.27 42.07 19.73
C ASN A 4 -10.07 42.13 18.41
N SER A 5 -10.04 43.23 17.65
CA SER A 5 -10.79 43.33 16.39
C SER A 5 -10.14 42.56 15.23
N LEU A 6 -8.81 42.37 15.26
CA LEU A 6 -8.06 41.69 14.18
C LEU A 6 -8.04 40.18 14.37
N THR A 7 -7.96 39.70 15.61
CA THR A 7 -8.11 38.27 15.92
C THR A 7 -9.53 37.77 15.64
N GLN A 8 -10.55 38.58 15.89
CA GLN A 8 -11.93 38.23 15.58
C GLN A 8 -12.25 38.26 14.07
N GLN A 9 -11.46 39.02 13.27
CA GLN A 9 -11.55 39.03 11.80
C GLN A 9 -10.78 37.88 11.14
N LEU A 10 -9.81 37.25 11.81
CA LEU A 10 -9.05 36.10 11.29
C LEU A 10 -9.72 34.74 11.56
N GLU A 11 -10.80 34.70 12.36
CA GLU A 11 -11.58 33.48 12.63
C GLU A 11 -12.78 33.29 11.68
N LEU A 12 -12.98 34.17 10.70
CA LEU A 12 -14.17 34.22 9.84
C LEU A 12 -14.00 33.64 8.42
N ASN A 13 -13.11 32.67 8.19
CA ASN A 13 -12.88 32.07 6.86
C ASN A 13 -12.88 30.53 6.79
N HIS A 14 -13.45 29.83 7.78
CA HIS A 14 -13.60 28.38 7.72
C HIS A 14 -15.08 27.97 7.80
N GLN A 15 -15.81 28.15 6.70
CA GLN A 15 -17.04 27.38 6.51
C GLN A 15 -16.65 25.90 6.33
N PRO A 16 -17.15 24.96 7.13
CA PRO A 16 -16.93 23.54 6.87
C PRO A 16 -17.86 23.13 5.73
N LEU A 17 -17.40 23.25 4.48
CA LEU A 17 -18.18 22.83 3.33
C LEU A 17 -18.11 21.31 3.17
N VAL A 18 -19.30 20.70 3.16
CA VAL A 18 -19.61 19.26 3.08
C VAL A 18 -19.51 18.51 4.41
N MET A 19 -20.68 18.14 4.96
CA MET A 19 -20.79 17.39 6.22
C MET A 19 -20.32 15.93 6.05
N VAL A 20 -19.41 15.48 6.91
CA VAL A 20 -19.01 14.07 7.05
C VAL A 20 -19.77 13.45 8.21
N PHE A 21 -20.39 12.30 8.00
CA PHE A 21 -21.16 11.58 9.02
C PHE A 21 -20.89 10.07 8.96
N GLU A 22 -21.17 9.35 10.05
CA GLU A 22 -21.12 7.89 10.07
C GLU A 22 -22.42 7.29 9.55
N THR A 23 -22.31 6.29 8.68
CA THR A 23 -23.45 5.53 8.17
C THR A 23 -23.04 4.08 7.88
N VAL A 24 -24.02 3.23 7.62
CA VAL A 24 -23.79 1.89 7.05
C VAL A 24 -23.98 1.99 5.53
N ILE A 25 -22.99 1.53 4.77
CA ILE A 25 -23.09 1.33 3.31
C ILE A 25 -22.83 -0.16 3.07
N GLY A 26 -23.77 -0.85 2.44
CA GLY A 26 -23.77 -2.32 2.43
C GLY A 26 -23.83 -2.90 3.85
N ASN A 27 -22.76 -3.54 4.29
CA ASN A 27 -22.64 -4.17 5.62
C ASN A 27 -21.55 -3.54 6.51
N LEU A 28 -20.94 -2.43 6.07
CA LEU A 28 -19.82 -1.80 6.77
C LEU A 28 -20.22 -0.45 7.34
N LYS A 29 -19.91 -0.22 8.62
CA LYS A 29 -20.03 1.09 9.26
C LYS A 29 -18.81 1.93 8.87
N GLN A 30 -19.03 3.04 8.17
CA GLN A 30 -17.96 3.89 7.66
C GLN A 30 -18.38 5.37 7.57
N LEU A 31 -17.41 6.25 7.36
CA LEU A 31 -17.65 7.67 7.12
C LEU A 31 -18.15 7.88 5.69
N ALA A 32 -19.20 8.67 5.58
CA ALA A 32 -19.83 9.02 4.32
C ALA A 32 -20.12 10.52 4.23
N VAL A 33 -20.46 10.91 3.02
CA VAL A 33 -20.76 12.27 2.62
C VAL A 33 -22.01 12.26 1.73
N ASN A 34 -22.83 13.30 1.80
CA ASN A 34 -23.91 13.47 0.85
C ASN A 34 -23.36 13.97 -0.50
N ALA A 35 -23.59 13.22 -1.57
CA ALA A 35 -23.06 13.55 -2.89
C ALA A 35 -23.60 14.87 -3.44
N ARG A 36 -24.82 15.27 -3.05
CA ARG A 36 -25.43 16.53 -3.49
C ARG A 36 -24.72 17.73 -2.85
N ASP A 37 -24.37 17.62 -1.58
CA ASP A 37 -23.59 18.64 -0.88
C ASP A 37 -22.19 18.76 -1.49
N LEU A 38 -21.57 17.62 -1.81
CA LEU A 38 -20.29 17.60 -2.51
C LEU A 38 -20.39 18.24 -3.90
N HIS A 39 -21.42 17.92 -4.68
CA HIS A 39 -21.64 18.49 -6.01
C HIS A 39 -21.77 20.02 -5.97
N LEU A 40 -22.59 20.53 -5.03
CA LEU A 40 -22.77 21.96 -4.80
C LEU A 40 -21.45 22.62 -4.40
N PHE A 41 -20.68 21.98 -3.51
CA PHE A 41 -19.38 22.49 -3.08
C PHE A 41 -18.36 22.58 -4.21
N LEU A 42 -18.31 21.53 -5.04
CA LEU A 42 -17.40 21.45 -6.18
C LEU A 42 -17.78 22.43 -7.30
N GLN A 43 -18.96 23.08 -7.24
CA GLN A 43 -19.45 24.03 -8.24
C GLN A 43 -19.42 23.44 -9.66
N VAL A 44 -19.80 22.16 -9.78
CA VAL A 44 -19.83 21.48 -11.08
C VAL A 44 -21.02 22.00 -11.88
N GLY A 45 -20.77 22.49 -13.09
CA GLY A 45 -21.81 23.08 -13.95
C GLY A 45 -22.83 22.10 -14.53
N ARG A 46 -22.56 20.79 -14.48
CA ARG A 46 -23.52 19.75 -14.88
C ARG A 46 -24.57 19.55 -13.80
N ASP A 47 -25.78 19.20 -14.18
CA ASP A 47 -26.85 18.84 -13.25
C ASP A 47 -26.44 17.61 -12.40
N PHE A 48 -26.87 17.60 -11.13
CA PHE A 48 -26.47 16.58 -10.17
C PHE A 48 -26.73 15.15 -10.66
N THR A 49 -27.90 14.89 -11.25
CA THR A 49 -28.30 13.54 -11.66
C THR A 49 -27.45 13.02 -12.81
N THR A 50 -27.20 13.83 -13.83
CA THR A 50 -26.31 13.46 -14.94
C THR A 50 -24.87 13.33 -14.47
N TRP A 51 -24.44 14.23 -13.58
CA TRP A 51 -23.11 14.20 -12.99
C TRP A 51 -22.83 12.91 -12.22
N ILE A 52 -23.67 12.57 -11.23
CA ILE A 52 -23.41 11.43 -10.35
C ILE A 52 -23.50 10.10 -11.12
N LYS A 53 -24.51 9.93 -11.98
CA LYS A 53 -24.64 8.72 -12.81
C LYS A 53 -23.47 8.58 -13.79
N GLY A 54 -23.03 9.68 -14.39
CA GLY A 54 -21.89 9.70 -15.28
C GLY A 54 -20.58 9.34 -14.58
N ARG A 55 -20.38 9.80 -13.33
CA ARG A 55 -19.19 9.45 -12.54
C ARG A 55 -19.22 8.00 -12.07
N ILE A 56 -20.37 7.51 -11.60
CA ILE A 56 -20.56 6.10 -11.24
C ILE A 56 -20.21 5.18 -12.40
N SER A 57 -20.80 5.42 -13.57
CA SER A 57 -20.55 4.59 -14.76
C SER A 57 -19.11 4.68 -15.26
N LYS A 58 -18.50 5.88 -15.27
CA LYS A 58 -17.15 6.07 -15.82
C LYS A 58 -16.04 5.45 -14.98
N TYR A 59 -16.16 5.51 -13.66
CA TYR A 59 -15.13 5.05 -12.72
C TYR A 59 -15.44 3.68 -12.11
N GLY A 60 -16.59 3.08 -12.45
CA GLY A 60 -16.94 1.73 -12.02
C GLY A 60 -17.33 1.65 -10.53
N PHE A 61 -17.85 2.73 -9.96
CA PHE A 61 -18.33 2.71 -8.57
C PHE A 61 -19.52 1.74 -8.42
N ALA A 62 -19.50 0.96 -7.35
CA ALA A 62 -20.48 -0.09 -7.09
C ALA A 62 -21.40 0.29 -5.93
N GLN A 63 -22.70 0.08 -6.12
CA GLN A 63 -23.69 0.25 -5.05
C GLN A 63 -23.42 -0.76 -3.92
N LYS A 64 -23.62 -0.34 -2.66
CA LYS A 64 -23.31 -1.10 -1.43
C LYS A 64 -21.81 -1.27 -1.12
N LEU A 65 -20.93 -0.75 -1.97
CA LEU A 65 -19.49 -0.66 -1.72
C LEU A 65 -19.07 0.81 -1.59
N ASP A 66 -19.32 1.59 -2.64
CA ASP A 66 -18.88 2.98 -2.75
C ASP A 66 -19.98 3.99 -2.43
N PHE A 67 -21.25 3.58 -2.58
CA PHE A 67 -22.39 4.44 -2.30
C PHE A 67 -23.66 3.65 -1.98
N GLU A 68 -24.57 4.32 -1.28
CA GLU A 68 -25.95 3.88 -1.02
C GLU A 68 -26.93 4.94 -1.54
N ILE A 69 -28.06 4.49 -2.08
CA ILE A 69 -29.11 5.38 -2.59
C ILE A 69 -30.10 5.65 -1.46
N VAL A 70 -30.40 6.92 -1.23
CA VAL A 70 -31.34 7.36 -0.19
C VAL A 70 -32.48 8.11 -0.84
N GLU A 71 -33.70 7.64 -0.62
CA GLU A 71 -34.91 8.30 -1.08
C GLU A 71 -35.42 9.26 -0.01
N LYS A 72 -35.62 10.52 -0.38
CA LYS A 72 -36.16 11.57 0.50
C LYS A 72 -37.41 12.17 -0.12
N MET A 73 -38.42 12.42 0.69
CA MET A 73 -39.62 13.14 0.23
C MET A 73 -39.35 14.64 0.20
N SER A 74 -39.63 15.30 -0.92
CA SER A 74 -39.51 16.75 -1.03
C SER A 74 -40.59 17.44 -0.17
N SER A 75 -40.24 18.54 0.50
CA SER A 75 -41.25 19.37 1.17
C SER A 75 -42.19 19.99 0.13
N PRO A 76 -43.53 19.95 0.33
CA PRO A 76 -44.45 20.63 -0.56
C PRO A 76 -44.22 22.14 -0.47
N ASN A 77 -44.20 22.82 -1.61
CA ASN A 77 -44.09 24.26 -1.67
C ASN A 77 -45.40 24.89 -1.20
N SER A 78 -45.40 25.46 0.00
CA SER A 78 -46.60 26.01 0.67
C SER A 78 -47.30 27.13 -0.12
N GLY A 79 -46.66 27.71 -1.13
CA GLY A 79 -47.22 28.74 -2.01
C GLY A 79 -47.90 28.25 -3.29
N SER A 80 -47.99 26.94 -3.54
CA SER A 80 -48.58 26.39 -4.77
C SER A 80 -49.56 25.26 -4.49
N SER A 81 -50.84 25.47 -4.82
CA SER A 81 -51.92 24.48 -4.66
C SER A 81 -51.74 23.22 -5.53
N LYS A 82 -50.76 23.20 -6.44
CA LYS A 82 -50.40 22.04 -7.29
C LYS A 82 -49.10 21.34 -6.84
N SER A 83 -48.48 21.78 -5.75
CA SER A 83 -47.24 21.19 -5.27
C SER A 83 -47.49 19.82 -4.64
N ARG A 84 -47.12 18.75 -5.34
CA ARG A 84 -47.07 17.38 -4.80
C ARG A 84 -45.68 17.09 -4.23
N GLN A 85 -45.60 16.27 -3.19
CA GLN A 85 -44.32 15.72 -2.72
C GLN A 85 -43.72 14.85 -3.83
N GLN A 86 -42.44 15.06 -4.14
CA GLN A 86 -41.68 14.28 -5.11
C GLN A 86 -40.64 13.45 -4.36
N VAL A 87 -40.42 12.23 -4.84
CA VAL A 87 -39.31 11.39 -4.36
C VAL A 87 -38.01 11.95 -4.94
N LEU A 88 -37.17 12.47 -4.06
CA LEU A 88 -35.85 12.99 -4.39
C LEU A 88 -34.80 11.93 -4.06
N VAL A 89 -34.02 11.55 -5.08
CA VAL A 89 -32.96 10.57 -4.96
C VAL A 89 -31.66 11.27 -4.53
N GLU A 90 -31.13 10.88 -3.39
CA GLU A 90 -29.84 11.29 -2.85
C GLU A 90 -28.87 10.10 -2.82
N TYR A 91 -27.59 10.39 -2.74
CA TYR A 91 -26.53 9.39 -2.70
C TYR A 91 -25.65 9.67 -1.49
N HIS A 92 -25.53 8.69 -0.61
CA HIS A 92 -24.51 8.69 0.43
C HIS A 92 -23.30 7.95 -0.13
N ILE A 93 -22.20 8.69 -0.29
CA ILE A 93 -20.97 8.18 -0.89
C ILE A 93 -19.92 7.97 0.20
N THR A 94 -19.07 6.96 0.05
CA THR A 94 -17.95 6.74 0.97
C THR A 94 -16.96 7.90 0.92
N LEU A 95 -16.19 8.06 1.99
CA LEU A 95 -15.12 9.06 2.03
C LEU A 95 -14.07 8.84 0.92
N ASP A 96 -13.80 7.57 0.57
CA ASP A 96 -12.90 7.21 -0.54
C ASP A 96 -13.45 7.67 -1.89
N MET A 97 -14.71 7.35 -2.19
CA MET A 97 -15.39 7.84 -3.40
C MET A 97 -15.40 9.37 -3.45
N ALA A 98 -15.68 10.05 -2.33
CA ALA A 98 -15.68 11.52 -2.26
C ALA A 98 -14.28 12.13 -2.55
N LYS A 99 -13.21 11.51 -2.03
CA LYS A 99 -11.81 11.91 -2.31
C LYS A 99 -11.44 11.72 -3.78
N GLU A 100 -11.93 10.64 -4.41
CA GLU A 100 -11.72 10.38 -5.83
C GLU A 100 -12.49 11.36 -6.72
N LEU A 101 -13.77 11.60 -6.45
CA LEU A 101 -14.57 12.59 -7.19
C LEU A 101 -13.95 13.98 -7.11
N SER A 102 -13.51 14.39 -5.90
CA SER A 102 -12.84 15.69 -5.69
C SER A 102 -11.53 15.82 -6.47
N MET A 103 -10.81 14.71 -6.65
CA MET A 103 -9.57 14.67 -7.44
C MET A 103 -9.88 14.75 -8.94
N VAL A 104 -10.88 14.01 -9.40
CA VAL A 104 -11.27 13.89 -10.81
C VAL A 104 -11.85 15.19 -11.36
N GLU A 105 -12.60 15.96 -10.56
CA GLU A 105 -13.09 17.27 -11.01
C GLU A 105 -11.96 18.26 -11.28
N ASN A 106 -10.79 18.06 -10.68
CA ASN A 106 -9.57 18.83 -10.94
C ASN A 106 -9.78 20.37 -10.89
N ASN A 107 -10.56 20.84 -9.92
CA ASN A 107 -10.83 22.26 -9.71
C ASN A 107 -10.33 22.74 -8.34
N ALA A 108 -10.28 24.06 -8.11
CA ALA A 108 -9.78 24.61 -6.85
C ALA A 108 -10.58 24.10 -5.64
N LYS A 109 -11.91 24.01 -5.78
CA LYS A 109 -12.81 23.47 -4.76
C LYS A 109 -12.62 21.97 -4.51
N GLY A 110 -12.28 21.20 -5.53
CA GLY A 110 -11.94 19.78 -5.43
C GLY A 110 -10.65 19.56 -4.67
N ARG A 111 -9.64 20.42 -4.87
CA ARG A 111 -8.42 20.39 -4.04
C ARG A 111 -8.73 20.73 -2.57
N GLU A 112 -9.64 21.67 -2.34
CA GLU A 112 -10.10 22.06 -0.99
C GLU A 112 -10.86 20.90 -0.31
N ALA A 113 -11.85 20.31 -0.99
CA ALA A 113 -12.63 19.14 -0.51
C ALA A 113 -11.72 17.97 -0.20
N ARG A 114 -10.81 17.62 -1.12
CA ARG A 114 -9.88 16.51 -0.93
C ARG A 114 -9.02 16.71 0.32
N ARG A 115 -8.48 17.91 0.55
CA ARG A 115 -7.71 18.24 1.76
C ARG A 115 -8.56 18.12 3.02
N TYR A 116 -9.80 18.61 2.95
CA TYR A 116 -10.75 18.52 4.06
C TYR A 116 -11.08 17.07 4.42
N PHE A 117 -11.42 16.22 3.44
CA PHE A 117 -11.72 14.80 3.68
C PHE A 117 -10.52 14.05 4.25
N ILE A 118 -9.30 14.30 3.74
CA ILE A 118 -8.08 13.73 4.32
C ILE A 118 -7.90 14.18 5.78
N ALA A 119 -8.19 15.44 6.10
CA ALA A 119 -8.11 15.94 7.47
C ALA A 119 -9.14 15.28 8.39
N MET A 120 -10.36 15.06 7.91
CA MET A 120 -11.42 14.36 8.66
C MET A 120 -11.10 12.88 8.88
N GLU A 121 -10.58 12.19 7.87
CA GLU A 121 -10.10 10.80 7.99
C GLU A 121 -8.99 10.70 9.03
N LYS A 122 -8.00 11.61 8.97
CA LYS A 122 -6.94 11.71 9.96
C LYS A 122 -7.52 11.93 11.36
N LYS A 123 -8.44 12.87 11.53
CA LYS A 123 -9.08 13.13 12.81
C LYS A 123 -9.83 11.90 13.35
N ALA A 124 -10.58 11.20 12.51
CA ALA A 124 -11.34 10.01 12.88
C ALA A 124 -10.44 8.84 13.27
N LEU A 125 -9.28 8.70 12.62
CA LEU A 125 -8.25 7.72 12.96
C LEU A 125 -7.41 8.12 14.20
N GLY A 126 -7.73 9.24 14.86
CA GLY A 126 -7.00 9.68 16.05
C GLY A 126 -5.68 10.39 15.76
N TYR A 127 -5.44 10.84 14.53
CA TYR A 127 -4.38 11.81 14.24
C TYR A 127 -4.84 13.19 14.73
N VAL A 128 -4.89 13.37 16.06
CA VAL A 128 -4.78 14.69 16.69
C VAL A 128 -3.50 15.33 16.15
N ASN A 129 -3.38 16.67 16.13
CA ASN A 129 -2.13 17.37 15.82
C ASN A 129 -1.00 16.81 16.70
N ALA A 130 -0.35 15.76 16.21
CA ALA A 130 0.67 15.07 16.93
C ALA A 130 1.86 16.00 16.87
N ILE A 131 2.32 16.46 18.05
CA ILE A 131 3.75 16.53 18.31
C ILE A 131 4.34 15.32 17.57
N PRO A 132 5.33 15.47 16.67
CA PRO A 132 5.84 14.34 15.92
C PRO A 132 6.17 13.24 16.93
N THR A 133 5.35 12.18 16.98
CA THR A 133 5.77 10.93 17.60
C THR A 133 7.13 10.67 17.00
N PRO A 134 8.19 10.43 17.79
CA PRO A 134 9.53 10.27 17.25
C PRO A 134 9.45 9.09 16.30
N VAL A 135 9.29 9.41 15.01
CA VAL A 135 9.23 8.44 13.94
C VAL A 135 10.58 7.77 14.09
N SER A 136 10.60 6.49 14.49
CA SER A 136 11.80 5.84 15.04
C SER A 136 13.02 6.28 14.24
N PRO A 137 14.12 6.69 14.86
CA PRO A 137 15.21 7.31 14.12
C PRO A 137 15.63 6.46 12.92
N LYS A 138 16.19 7.10 11.89
CA LYS A 138 16.85 6.35 10.82
C LYS A 138 17.91 5.44 11.44
N LEU A 139 18.23 4.35 10.75
CA LEU A 139 19.33 3.47 11.16
C LEU A 139 20.57 4.32 11.47
N THR A 140 21.27 3.96 12.54
CA THR A 140 22.60 4.54 12.76
C THR A 140 23.55 4.09 11.65
N LYS A 141 24.66 4.80 11.45
CA LYS A 141 25.65 4.41 10.43
C LYS A 141 26.15 2.98 10.69
N GLU A 142 26.33 2.62 11.95
CA GLU A 142 26.80 1.31 12.37
C GLU A 142 25.80 0.21 11.98
N GLN A 143 24.51 0.45 12.24
CA GLN A 143 23.43 -0.48 11.88
C GLN A 143 23.27 -0.63 10.36
N ASP A 144 23.36 0.47 9.62
CA ASP A 144 23.26 0.46 8.17
C ASP A 144 24.44 -0.31 7.52
N VAL A 145 25.65 -0.10 8.04
CA VAL A 145 26.83 -0.86 7.64
C VAL A 145 26.69 -2.34 8.02
N GLU A 146 26.17 -2.67 9.20
CA GLU A 146 25.94 -4.05 9.61
C GLU A 146 24.94 -4.77 8.71
N LEU A 147 23.81 -4.13 8.43
CA LEU A 147 22.78 -4.65 7.55
C LEU A 147 23.36 -4.90 6.15
N SER A 148 24.04 -3.91 5.58
CA SER A 148 24.68 -3.98 4.26
C SER A 148 25.74 -5.08 4.21
N ARG A 149 26.54 -5.22 5.26
CA ARG A 149 27.57 -6.26 5.38
C ARG A 149 26.94 -7.66 5.37
N LYS A 150 25.88 -7.89 6.15
CA LYS A 150 25.19 -9.19 6.19
C LYS A 150 24.57 -9.53 4.84
N ILE A 151 23.88 -8.59 4.20
CA ILE A 151 23.33 -8.79 2.84
C ILE A 151 24.44 -9.18 1.87
N HIS A 152 25.56 -8.45 1.90
CA HIS A 152 26.71 -8.74 1.04
C HIS A 152 27.28 -10.16 1.25
N PHE A 153 27.51 -10.57 2.50
CA PHE A 153 28.05 -11.90 2.79
C PHE A 153 27.13 -13.04 2.33
N ILE A 154 25.83 -12.89 2.55
CA ILE A 154 24.84 -13.87 2.07
C ILE A 154 24.87 -13.93 0.54
N GLY A 155 24.84 -12.77 -0.13
CA GLY A 155 24.90 -12.68 -1.59
C GLY A 155 26.15 -13.32 -2.20
N CYS A 156 27.31 -13.26 -1.53
CA CYS A 156 28.56 -13.87 -2.00
C CYS A 156 28.54 -15.41 -2.09
N ARG A 157 27.58 -16.08 -1.44
CA ARG A 157 27.45 -17.53 -1.54
C ARG A 157 26.75 -17.99 -2.82
N PHE A 158 26.23 -17.05 -3.60
CA PHE A 158 25.56 -17.31 -4.86
C PHE A 158 26.45 -16.90 -6.04
N TYR A 159 26.36 -17.64 -7.15
CA TYR A 159 27.11 -17.33 -8.38
C TYR A 159 26.75 -15.95 -8.96
N CYS A 160 25.50 -15.49 -8.80
CA CYS A 160 25.04 -14.17 -9.24
C CYS A 160 24.78 -13.28 -8.01
N ARG A 161 25.84 -12.60 -7.55
CA ARG A 161 25.80 -11.77 -6.33
C ARG A 161 24.77 -10.64 -6.42
N ASP A 162 24.72 -9.91 -7.53
CA ASP A 162 23.85 -8.73 -7.65
C ASP A 162 22.36 -9.12 -7.67
N GLY A 163 22.02 -10.20 -8.38
CA GLY A 163 20.68 -10.77 -8.37
C GLY A 163 20.29 -11.27 -6.97
N ALA A 164 21.19 -11.97 -6.28
CA ALA A 164 20.96 -12.44 -4.91
C ALA A 164 20.71 -11.28 -3.94
N ASN A 165 21.53 -10.22 -3.98
CA ASN A 165 21.37 -9.04 -3.16
C ASN A 165 20.02 -8.35 -3.38
N GLN A 166 19.60 -8.17 -4.63
CA GLN A 166 18.31 -7.57 -4.94
C GLN A 166 17.14 -8.41 -4.39
N ASN A 167 17.23 -9.73 -4.47
CA ASN A 167 16.20 -10.62 -3.92
C ASN A 167 16.16 -10.60 -2.39
N ILE A 168 17.33 -10.55 -1.72
CA ILE A 168 17.41 -10.40 -0.26
C ILE A 168 16.76 -9.07 0.18
N MET A 169 17.09 -7.97 -0.50
CA MET A 169 16.49 -6.66 -0.22
C MET A 169 14.98 -6.65 -0.47
N ASN A 170 14.52 -7.27 -1.57
CA ASN A 170 13.08 -7.39 -1.86
C ASN A 170 12.35 -8.21 -0.80
N ARG A 171 12.97 -9.29 -0.31
CA ARG A 171 12.40 -10.12 0.76
C ARG A 171 12.32 -9.34 2.07
N LEU A 172 13.40 -8.67 2.48
CA LEU A 172 13.39 -7.79 3.65
C LEU A 172 12.29 -6.72 3.56
N ARG A 173 12.15 -6.09 2.39
CA ARG A 173 11.10 -5.10 2.15
C ARG A 173 9.71 -5.69 2.38
N VAL A 174 9.44 -6.89 1.86
CA VAL A 174 8.13 -7.55 1.99
C VAL A 174 7.88 -8.02 3.43
N ASP A 175 8.83 -8.72 4.04
CA ASP A 175 8.68 -9.31 5.38
C ASP A 175 8.58 -8.24 6.48
N LEU A 176 9.19 -7.07 6.28
CA LEU A 176 9.10 -5.91 7.18
C LEU A 176 7.91 -5.00 6.84
N GLY A 177 7.11 -5.30 5.82
CA GLY A 177 5.95 -4.49 5.42
C GLY A 177 6.32 -3.09 4.90
N LEU A 178 7.52 -2.92 4.34
CA LEU A 178 8.03 -1.64 3.87
C LEU A 178 7.55 -1.33 2.45
N ARG A 179 7.25 -0.06 2.19
CA ARG A 179 6.88 0.39 0.83
C ARG A 179 8.10 0.41 -0.09
N GLN A 180 9.20 0.95 0.44
CA GLN A 180 10.52 1.00 -0.17
C GLN A 180 11.59 0.67 0.88
N MET A 181 12.76 0.19 0.44
CA MET A 181 13.83 -0.17 1.38
C MET A 181 14.33 1.04 2.20
N GLY A 182 14.26 2.24 1.62
CA GLY A 182 14.62 3.49 2.30
C GLY A 182 13.73 3.87 3.49
N ASP A 183 12.59 3.19 3.67
CA ASP A 183 11.69 3.40 4.81
C ASP A 183 12.14 2.66 6.07
N ILE A 184 13.21 1.84 5.99
CA ILE A 184 13.73 1.10 7.14
C ILE A 184 14.19 2.06 8.26
N ARG A 185 13.91 1.66 9.50
CA ARG A 185 14.15 2.45 10.73
C ARG A 185 14.76 1.57 11.80
N GLN A 186 15.26 2.17 12.88
CA GLN A 186 15.85 1.43 14.00
C GLN A 186 14.92 0.37 14.61
N CYS A 187 13.61 0.63 14.69
CA CYS A 187 12.64 -0.34 15.21
C CYS A 187 12.57 -1.65 14.39
N HIS A 188 12.88 -1.58 13.08
CA HIS A 188 12.89 -2.75 12.20
C HIS A 188 14.20 -3.54 12.27
N PHE A 189 15.26 -2.97 12.84
CA PHE A 189 16.62 -3.52 12.77
C PHE A 189 16.71 -4.93 13.37
N GLY A 190 16.12 -5.15 14.54
CA GLY A 190 16.14 -6.47 15.19
C GLY A 190 15.48 -7.55 14.34
N GLN A 191 14.30 -7.27 13.78
CA GLN A 191 13.59 -8.20 12.91
C GLN A 191 14.35 -8.44 11.59
N ALA A 192 14.92 -7.39 11.00
CA ALA A 192 15.74 -7.51 9.80
C ALA A 192 16.95 -8.44 10.02
N LEU A 193 17.62 -8.33 11.18
CA LEU A 193 18.73 -9.22 11.52
C LEU A 193 18.29 -10.68 11.71
N GLN A 194 17.13 -10.92 12.31
CA GLN A 194 16.59 -12.28 12.44
C GLN A 194 16.34 -12.93 11.08
N ILE A 195 15.70 -12.18 10.17
CA ILE A 195 15.46 -12.63 8.79
C ILE A 195 16.78 -12.93 8.08
N LEU A 196 17.76 -12.03 8.18
CA LEU A 196 19.07 -12.22 7.55
C LEU A 196 19.84 -13.40 8.13
N ASN A 197 19.77 -13.65 9.43
CA ASN A 197 20.43 -14.80 10.05
C ASN A 197 19.82 -16.11 9.53
N HIS A 198 18.50 -16.19 9.43
CA HIS A 198 17.85 -17.36 8.84
C HIS A 198 18.28 -17.57 7.37
N LEU A 199 18.32 -16.49 6.58
CA LEU A 199 18.80 -16.55 5.20
C LEU A 199 20.29 -16.93 5.09
N ASP A 200 21.11 -16.53 6.06
CA ASP A 200 22.52 -16.91 6.13
C ASP A 200 22.67 -18.42 6.30
N ASP A 201 21.89 -19.04 7.19
CA ASP A 201 21.93 -20.49 7.39
C ASP A 201 21.44 -21.26 6.16
N VAL A 202 20.37 -20.76 5.51
CA VAL A 202 19.91 -21.27 4.20
C VAL A 202 21.02 -21.18 3.15
N SER A 203 21.71 -20.05 3.08
CA SER A 203 22.79 -19.85 2.11
C SER A 203 24.03 -20.71 2.38
N LYS A 204 24.34 -21.02 3.65
CA LYS A 204 25.43 -21.94 4.03
C LYS A 204 25.13 -23.36 3.60
N ALA A 205 23.92 -23.86 3.90
CA ALA A 205 23.49 -25.20 3.50
C ALA A 205 23.56 -25.36 1.97
N TYR A 206 23.07 -24.35 1.24
CA TYR A 206 23.17 -24.30 -0.20
C TYR A 206 24.63 -24.33 -0.70
N SER A 207 25.52 -23.53 -0.11
CA SER A 207 26.93 -23.48 -0.50
C SER A 207 27.67 -24.80 -0.23
N ALA A 208 27.41 -25.46 0.90
CA ALA A 208 27.98 -26.77 1.22
C ALA A 208 27.50 -27.84 0.24
N TRP A 209 26.21 -27.81 -0.08
CA TRP A 209 25.62 -28.69 -1.07
C TRP A 209 26.22 -28.46 -2.48
N GLN A 210 26.39 -27.20 -2.88
CA GLN A 210 27.02 -26.85 -4.16
C GLN A 210 28.48 -27.32 -4.25
N TYR A 211 29.21 -27.25 -3.12
CA TYR A 211 30.56 -27.81 -3.03
C TYR A 211 30.57 -29.32 -3.28
N GLU A 212 29.66 -30.07 -2.66
CA GLU A 212 29.59 -31.53 -2.82
C GLU A 212 29.25 -31.92 -4.27
N ILE A 213 28.33 -31.21 -4.93
CA ILE A 213 28.07 -31.42 -6.36
C ILE A 213 29.32 -31.14 -7.20
N ASN A 214 29.98 -30.00 -6.98
CA ASN A 214 31.21 -29.67 -7.71
C ASN A 214 32.31 -30.71 -7.48
N ARG A 215 32.43 -31.24 -6.27
CA ARG A 215 33.36 -32.32 -5.93
C ARG A 215 33.03 -33.59 -6.71
N LEU A 216 31.78 -34.05 -6.70
CA LEU A 216 31.34 -35.22 -7.46
C LEU A 216 31.59 -35.06 -8.96
N VAL A 217 31.34 -33.86 -9.50
CA VAL A 217 31.64 -33.53 -10.89
C VAL A 217 33.14 -33.64 -11.16
N ILE A 218 33.99 -33.02 -10.33
CA ILE A 218 35.45 -33.08 -10.50
C ILE A 218 35.96 -34.53 -10.44
N ASP A 219 35.56 -35.29 -9.41
CA ASP A 219 36.02 -36.67 -9.22
C ASP A 219 35.52 -37.59 -10.36
N TYR A 220 34.25 -37.52 -10.74
CA TYR A 220 33.65 -38.43 -11.73
C TYR A 220 33.98 -38.11 -13.20
N ILE A 221 34.35 -36.87 -13.50
CA ILE A 221 34.47 -36.38 -14.89
C ILE A 221 35.91 -36.02 -15.21
N ILE A 222 36.60 -35.31 -14.30
CA ILE A 222 37.99 -34.91 -14.53
C ILE A 222 38.96 -36.04 -14.20
N ARG A 223 38.74 -36.78 -13.09
CA ARG A 223 39.64 -37.86 -12.68
C ARG A 223 39.32 -39.20 -13.34
N ASP A 224 38.06 -39.59 -13.39
CA ASP A 224 37.61 -40.84 -14.03
C ASP A 224 37.52 -40.76 -15.58
N GLY A 225 37.70 -39.57 -16.17
CA GLY A 225 37.77 -39.37 -17.61
C GLY A 225 36.45 -39.52 -18.37
N ARG A 226 35.29 -39.50 -17.69
CA ARG A 226 33.98 -39.57 -18.35
C ARG A 226 33.59 -38.20 -18.93
N PRO A 227 33.06 -38.12 -20.16
CA PRO A 227 32.75 -36.83 -20.80
C PRO A 227 31.54 -36.11 -20.17
N TRP A 228 31.65 -34.79 -20.00
CA TRP A 228 30.56 -33.89 -19.60
C TRP A 228 29.53 -33.78 -20.73
N THR A 229 28.54 -34.68 -20.73
CA THR A 229 27.48 -34.68 -21.75
C THR A 229 26.23 -33.93 -21.28
N PRO A 230 25.49 -33.27 -22.19
CA PRO A 230 24.22 -32.61 -21.85
C PRO A 230 23.21 -33.51 -21.11
N LEU A 231 23.27 -34.83 -21.31
CA LEU A 231 22.44 -35.84 -20.64
C LEU A 231 22.77 -35.97 -19.15
N VAL A 232 24.05 -36.03 -18.78
CA VAL A 232 24.49 -36.08 -17.38
C VAL A 232 24.09 -34.81 -16.64
N VAL A 233 24.27 -33.65 -17.28
CA VAL A 233 23.85 -32.36 -16.73
C VAL A 233 22.34 -32.31 -16.52
N LYS A 234 21.56 -32.78 -17.50
CA LYS A 234 20.10 -32.81 -17.42
C LYS A 234 19.63 -33.74 -16.30
N LYS A 235 20.25 -34.92 -16.17
CA LYS A 235 19.95 -35.90 -15.11
C LYS A 235 20.23 -35.33 -13.71
N LEU A 236 21.42 -34.78 -13.49
CA LEU A 236 21.77 -34.15 -12.21
C LEU A 236 20.86 -32.95 -11.90
N LYS A 237 20.57 -32.09 -12.88
CA LYS A 237 19.63 -30.98 -12.71
C LYS A 237 18.20 -31.45 -12.39
N SER A 238 17.75 -32.56 -12.98
CA SER A 238 16.42 -33.11 -12.70
C SER A 238 16.32 -33.80 -11.35
N GLU A 239 17.39 -34.46 -10.89
CA GLU A 239 17.46 -35.09 -9.57
C GLU A 239 17.50 -34.04 -8.44
N LEU A 240 17.96 -32.84 -8.76
CA LEU A 240 18.13 -31.74 -7.83
C LEU A 240 16.88 -30.87 -7.61
N ASP A 241 16.00 -30.73 -8.60
CA ASP A 241 14.76 -29.90 -8.65
C ASP A 241 14.75 -28.52 -7.93
N VAL A 242 15.94 -28.01 -7.57
CA VAL A 242 16.19 -26.65 -7.11
C VAL A 242 16.71 -25.95 -8.34
N THR A 243 15.80 -25.31 -9.07
CA THR A 243 16.16 -24.36 -10.12
C THR A 243 17.05 -23.29 -9.50
N ILE A 244 18.37 -23.42 -9.61
CA ILE A 244 19.35 -22.36 -9.38
C ILE A 244 19.17 -21.38 -10.55
N ASN A 245 18.06 -20.66 -10.51
CA ASN A 245 17.84 -19.51 -11.36
C ASN A 245 18.68 -18.35 -10.83
N GLN A 246 18.84 -17.30 -11.64
CA GLN A 246 19.38 -16.02 -11.19
C GLN A 246 18.62 -15.44 -9.96
N HIS A 247 17.43 -16.00 -9.68
CA HIS A 247 16.59 -15.71 -8.52
C HIS A 247 16.51 -16.96 -7.63
N PRO A 248 17.26 -17.02 -6.50
CA PRO A 248 17.16 -18.13 -5.57
C PRO A 248 15.74 -18.20 -4.97
N ASP A 249 15.12 -19.38 -5.06
CA ASP A 249 13.88 -19.69 -4.35
C ASP A 249 14.20 -20.10 -2.91
N TRP A 250 14.21 -19.10 -2.03
CA TRP A 250 14.54 -19.27 -0.62
C TRP A 250 13.64 -20.26 0.11
N ASN A 251 12.39 -20.46 -0.32
CA ASN A 251 11.49 -21.41 0.32
C ASN A 251 11.89 -22.86 -0.04
N LYS A 252 12.23 -23.10 -1.31
CA LYS A 252 12.83 -24.39 -1.72
C LYS A 252 14.16 -24.63 -1.04
N LEU A 253 15.02 -23.61 -0.91
CA LEU A 253 16.30 -23.74 -0.22
C LEU A 253 16.14 -24.02 1.28
N ALA A 254 15.17 -23.39 1.94
CA ALA A 254 14.88 -23.66 3.35
C ALA A 254 14.47 -25.11 3.60
N ALA A 255 13.73 -25.73 2.66
CA ALA A 255 13.35 -27.14 2.73
C ALA A 255 14.56 -28.10 2.69
N LEU A 256 15.73 -27.68 2.20
CA LEU A 256 16.96 -28.48 2.21
C LEU A 256 17.59 -28.60 3.60
N ILE A 257 17.30 -27.67 4.52
CA ILE A 257 17.87 -27.65 5.89
C ILE A 257 17.07 -28.56 6.83
N ILE A 258 15.81 -28.84 6.51
CA ILE A 258 14.88 -29.58 7.38
C ILE A 258 14.99 -31.10 7.18
N LYS A 259 15.85 -31.58 6.27
CA LYS A 259 16.17 -33.00 6.08
C LYS A 259 17.40 -33.41 6.88
#